data_AF-A0A511AV57-F1
#
_entry.id   AF-A0A511AV57-F1
#
_cell.length_a   1.000
_cell.length_b   1.000
_cell.length_c   1.000
_cell.angle_alpha   90.00
_cell.angle_beta   90.00
_cell.angle_gamma   90.00
#
_symmetry.space_group_name_H-M   'P 1'
#
loop_
_entity.id
_entity.type
_entity.pdbx_description
1 polymer ?
#
loop_
_entity_poly.entity_id
_entity_poly.type
_entity_poly.pdbx_seq_one_letter_code
_entity_poly.pdbx_strand_id
1 'polypeptide(L)' 'MFKVLQKVFIVLSVIVAIYVLITSNYSLFPIPSFLLLLSILVRALYDFKKGRKIIGVSGLAVVLILFLMLIHVL' A
#
# COMPACT_ATOMS: atom_id res chain seq x y z
N MET A 1 7.53 -3.50 -15.62
CA MET A 1 7.71 -2.33 -14.73
C MET A 1 6.82 -2.37 -13.48
N PHE A 2 5.49 -2.51 -13.58
CA PHE A 2 4.58 -2.51 -12.40
C PHE A 2 4.97 -3.47 -11.26
N LYS A 3 5.43 -4.69 -11.58
CA LYS A 3 5.91 -5.65 -10.56
C LYS A 3 7.16 -5.18 -9.82
N VAL A 4 8.06 -4.46 -10.50
CA VAL A 4 9.29 -3.93 -9.89
C VAL A 4 8.92 -2.76 -8.98
N LEU A 5 8.05 -1.87 -9.47
CA LEU A 5 7.55 -0.73 -8.70
C LEU A 5 6.82 -1.18 -7.42
N GLN A 6 6.00 -2.23 -7.50
CA GLN A 6 5.36 -2.83 -6.33
C GLN A 6 6.39 -3.33 -5.30
N LYS A 7 7.44 -4.03 -5.76
CA LYS A 7 8.50 -4.51 -4.86
C LYS A 7 9.23 -3.35 -4.17
N VAL A 8 9.52 -2.27 -4.91
CA VAL A 8 10.16 -1.08 -4.34
C VAL A 8 9.31 -0.48 -3.21
N PHE A 9 8.00 -0.31 -3.42
CA PHE A 9 7.10 0.20 -2.37
C PHE A 9 7.02 -0.71 -1.14
N ILE A 10 7.00 -2.03 -1.35
CA ILE A 10 7.02 -2.99 -0.24
C ILE A 10 8.32 -2.89 0.56
N VAL A 11 9.47 -2.86 -0.11
CA VAL A 11 10.78 -2.76 0.55
C VAL A 11 10.89 -1.45 1.34
N LEU A 12 10.48 -0.33 0.75
CA LEU A 12 10.46 0.96 1.45
C LEU A 12 9.51 0.94 2.66
N SER A 13 8.32 0.36 2.52
CA SER A 13 7.35 0.23 3.61
C SER A 13 7.95 -0.55 4.79
N VAL A 14 8.63 -1.67 4.52
CA VAL A 14 9.28 -2.49 5.55
C VAL A 14 10.41 -1.74 6.24
N ILE A 15 11.27 -1.04 5.49
CA ILE A 15 12.38 -0.26 6.07
C ILE A 15 11.83 0.81 7.03
N VAL A 16 10.80 1.55 6.59
CA VAL A 16 10.19 2.60 7.42
C VAL A 16 9.45 1.99 8.61
N ALA A 17 8.76 0.86 8.45
CA ALA A 17 8.07 0.18 9.54
C ALA A 17 9.06 -0.29 10.63
N ILE A 18 10.20 -0.87 10.23
CA ILE A 18 11.27 -1.26 11.15
C ILE A 18 11.83 -0.03 11.86
N TYR A 19 12.07 1.07 11.14
CA TYR A 19 12.54 2.32 11.73
C TYR A 19 11.56 2.87 12.77
N VAL A 20 10.26 2.88 12.47
CA VAL A 20 9.20 3.29 13.41
C VAL A 20 9.21 2.42 14.66
N LEU A 21 9.37 1.11 14.50
CA LEU A 21 9.43 0.15 15.61
C LEU A 21 10.65 0.40 16.51
N ILE A 22 11.83 0.59 15.91
CA ILE A 22 13.09 0.81 16.64
C ILE A 22 13.05 2.15 17.39
N THR A 23 12.58 3.21 16.74
CA THR A 23 12.53 4.56 17.32
C THR A 23 11.32 4.79 18.23
N SER A 24 10.39 3.83 18.29
CA SER A 24 9.08 3.97 18.96
C SER A 24 8.31 5.23 18.55
N ASN A 25 8.62 5.79 17.38
CA ASN A 25 8.02 7.03 16.90
C ASN A 25 6.78 6.72 16.05
N TYR A 26 5.69 6.39 16.74
CA TYR A 26 4.42 6.02 16.12
C TYR A 26 3.76 7.14 15.31
N SER A 27 4.21 8.40 15.44
CA SER A 27 3.76 9.49 14.56
C SER A 27 4.10 9.25 13.08
N LEU A 28 5.12 8.41 12.82
CA LEU A 28 5.56 8.05 11.48
C LEU A 28 4.89 6.77 10.95
N PHE A 29 4.04 6.11 11.75
CA PHE A 29 3.26 4.92 11.35
C PHE A 29 2.33 5.10 10.13
N PRO A 30 1.83 6.31 9.81
CA PRO A 30 1.08 6.55 8.56
C PRO A 30 1.90 6.29 7.30
N ILE A 31 3.22 6.50 7.34
CA ILE A 31 4.12 6.41 6.18
C ILE A 31 4.24 4.97 5.64
N PRO A 32 4.59 3.94 6.44
CA PRO A 32 4.66 2.56 5.94
C PRO A 32 3.29 2.06 5.48
N SER A 33 2.22 2.48 6.15
CA SER A 33 0.83 2.16 5.80
C SER A 33 0.47 2.73 4.42
N PHE A 34 0.82 3.99 4.15
CA PHE A 34 0.62 4.63 2.86
C PHE A 34 1.43 3.97 1.74
N LEU A 35 2.70 3.61 1.99
CA LEU A 35 3.54 2.89 1.02
C LEU A 35 2.98 1.51 0.66
N LEU A 36 2.45 0.78 1.65
CA LEU A 36 1.74 -0.49 1.42
C LEU A 36 0.49 -0.27 0.57
N LEU A 37 -0.29 0.77 0.85
CA LEU A 37 -1.49 1.12 0.10
C LEU A 37 -1.16 1.41 -1.38
N LEU A 38 -0.08 2.15 -1.63
CA LEU A 38 0.43 2.40 -2.98
C LEU A 38 0.81 1.11 -3.70
N SER A 39 1.45 0.16 -3.01
CA SER A 39 1.83 -1.13 -3.59
C SER A 39 0.61 -1.95 -4.02
N ILE A 40 -0.48 -1.90 -3.25
CA ILE A 40 -1.75 -2.58 -3.56
C ILE A 40 -2.43 -1.90 -4.75
N LEU A 41 -2.42 -0.56 -4.79
CA LEU A 41 -2.96 0.22 -5.91
C LEU A 41 -2.23 -0.11 -7.23
N VAL A 42 -0.89 -0.14 -7.21
CA VAL A 42 -0.06 -0.51 -8.36
C VAL A 42 -0.41 -1.92 -8.86
N ARG A 43 -0.67 -2.86 -7.94
CA ARG A 43 -1.10 -4.21 -8.29
C ARG A 43 -2.52 -4.25 -8.89
N ALA A 44 -3.46 -3.52 -8.30
CA ALA A 44 -4.84 -3.42 -8.81
C ALA A 44 -4.86 -2.86 -10.23
N LEU A 45 -4.12 -1.78 -10.50
CA LEU A 45 -3.97 -1.18 -11.82
C LEU A 45 -3.33 -2.15 -12.83
N TYR A 46 -2.34 -2.94 -12.39
CA TYR A 46 -1.73 -3.97 -13.24
C TYR A 46 -2.72 -5.08 -13.61
N ASP A 47 -3.56 -5.52 -12.67
CA ASP A 47 -4.57 -6.55 -12.93
C ASP A 47 -5.71 -6.04 -13.82
N PHE A 48 -6.08 -4.76 -13.72
CA PHE A 48 -6.93 -4.10 -14.72
C PHE A 48 -6.32 -4.13 -16.12
N LYS A 49 -5.04 -3.76 -16.25
CA LYS A 49 -4.33 -3.79 -17.54
C LYS A 49 -4.24 -5.19 -18.14
N LYS A 50 -4.22 -6.24 -17.30
CA LYS A 50 -4.22 -7.65 -17.71
C LYS A 50 -5.59 -8.24 -18.02
N GLY A 51 -6.65 -7.44 -18.01
CA GLY A 51 -8.02 -7.91 -18.27
C GLY A 51 -8.66 -8.68 -17.11
N ARG A 52 -7.99 -8.76 -15.96
CA ARG A 52 -8.51 -9.39 -14.73
C ARG A 52 -9.35 -8.40 -13.95
N LYS A 53 -10.49 -8.01 -14.55
CA LYS A 53 -11.35 -6.91 -14.06
C LYS A 53 -11.83 -7.14 -12.62
N ILE A 54 -12.24 -8.36 -12.26
CA ILE A 54 -12.74 -8.67 -10.90
C ILE A 54 -11.64 -8.49 -9.84
N ILE A 55 -10.42 -8.95 -10.13
CA ILE A 55 -9.26 -8.82 -9.23
C ILE A 55 -8.80 -7.36 -9.14
N GLY A 56 -8.85 -6.63 -10.26
CA GLY A 56 -8.58 -5.19 -10.28
C GLY A 56 -9.58 -4.39 -9.44
N VAL A 57 -10.88 -4.61 -9.65
CA VAL A 57 -11.97 -3.90 -8.94
C VAL A 57 -11.92 -4.20 -7.44
N SER A 58 -11.77 -5.47 -7.06
CA SER A 58 -11.61 -5.84 -5.64
C SER A 58 -10.35 -5.23 -5.03
N GLY A 59 -9.25 -5.18 -5.77
CA GLY A 59 -8.03 -4.48 -5.34
C GLY A 59 -8.24 -2.98 -5.11
N LEU A 60 -8.98 -2.29 -5.99
CA LEU A 60 -9.34 -0.89 -5.79
C LEU A 60 -10.28 -0.68 -4.59
N ALA A 61 -11.26 -1.57 -4.41
CA ALA A 61 -12.17 -1.50 -3.27
C ALA A 61 -11.42 -1.67 -1.94
N VAL A 62 -10.47 -2.60 -1.87
CA VAL A 62 -9.60 -2.80 -0.70
C VAL A 62 -8.75 -1.56 -0.42
N VAL A 63 -8.17 -0.94 -1.47
CA VAL A 63 -7.43 0.31 -1.31
C VAL A 63 -8.32 1.42 -0.76
N LEU A 64 -9.55 1.55 -1.26
CA LEU A 64 -10.50 2.58 -0.83
C LEU A 64 -10.90 2.39 0.65
N ILE A 65 -11.19 1.16 1.06
CA ILE A 65 -11.54 0.82 2.46
C ILE A 65 -10.36 1.10 3.39
N LEU A 66 -9.17 0.63 3.03
CA LEU A 66 -7.96 0.85 3.84
C LEU A 66 -7.60 2.34 3.93
N PHE A 67 -7.85 3.11 2.87
CA PHE A 67 -7.64 4.56 2.87
C PHE A 67 -8.63 5.28 3.79
N LEU A 68 -9.91 4.90 3.73
CA LEU A 68 -10.93 5.42 4.64
C LEU A 68 -10.62 5.09 6.10
N MET A 69 -10.19 3.85 6.39
CA MET A 69 -9.73 3.46 7.73
C MET A 69 -8.52 4.28 8.18
N LEU A 70 -7.54 4.50 7.29
CA LEU A 70 -6.36 5.30 7.62
C LEU A 70 -6.74 6.74 8.01
N ILE A 71 -7.67 7.36 7.28
CA ILE A 71 -8.16 8.72 7.59
C ILE A 71 -8.93 8.75 8.91
N HIS A 72 -9.70 7.70 9.22
CA HIS A 72 -10.49 7.65 10.46
C HIS A 72 -9.65 7.37 11.71
N VAL A 73 -8.48 6.74 11.54
CA VAL A 73 -7.57 6.35 12.62
C VAL A 73 -6.48 7.41 12.87
N LEU A 74 -6.14 8.24 11.88
CA LEU A 74 -5.27 9.42 12.04
C LEU A 74 -5.99 10.56 12.77
#